data_AF-A0A8T4HR74-F1
#
_entry.id   AF-A0A8T4HR74-F1
#
_cell.length_a   1.000
_cell.length_b   1.000
_cell.length_c   1.000
_cell.angle_alpha   90.00
_cell.angle_beta   90.00
_cell.angle_gamma   90.00
#
_symmetry.space_group_name_H-M   'P 1'
#
loop_
_entity.id
_entity.type
_entity.pdbx_description
1 polymer ?
#
loop_
_entity_poly.entity_id
_entity_poly.type
_entity_poly.pdbx_seq_one_letter_code
_entity_poly.pdbx_strand_id
1 'polypeptide(L)'
;MEHITLLIGIVIVTALVFDFTNGFHDTANAMATTISTGALAPRAAVAMSAVLNLLGAFLSIEVAKTISSGIIDEGSGIQPEVIFAGLVGAIIWNLLTWLAGLPSSSSHALMGGLLGATVAAVGTGAVNGDVVVMKVLIPALAAPLVAGIASVCATRLTYRVGRHADQERTAKGYRAGQITSAALVSLAHGTNDAQKTMGVITLALVTGGALAPDSDPPVWVIASAGLAIALGTYLGGWRIIRTMGKGITDIQPPQGFAAQTSAAATILASSHIGFSLSTTHVCSGAVMGSGLGRKGGVVRWGTAGRMFIGWGLTLPAAGGIAAASALLAEQGDWGVTTVAVLAVGLCGAIWLRSRRAPVDHTNVNEVEPATPEAAGIPGPAAEPTPEPGLEPAPEPGREPELPAGVVTTAIQAVSPPPPPAGVGVASTEETPTADNTAGRPASASSLS
;
A
#
# COMPACT_ATOMS: atom_id res chain seq x y z
N MET A 1 43.04 1.66 9.80
CA MET A 1 41.92 2.00 10.70
C MET A 1 41.08 3.14 10.15
N GLU A 2 41.67 4.27 9.72
CA GLU A 2 40.90 5.41 9.16
C GLU A 2 40.00 5.05 7.96
N HIS A 3 40.46 4.20 7.04
CA HIS A 3 39.67 3.76 5.88
C HIS A 3 38.41 2.97 6.30
N ILE A 4 38.55 2.03 7.23
CA ILE A 4 37.43 1.23 7.75
C ILE A 4 36.40 2.13 8.46
N THR A 5 36.86 3.11 9.24
CA THR A 5 35.98 4.08 9.91
C THR A 5 35.20 4.96 8.93
N LEU A 6 35.85 5.42 7.85
CA LEU A 6 35.19 6.18 6.78
C LEU A 6 34.10 5.35 6.12
N LEU A 7 34.40 4.08 5.80
CA LEU A 7 33.48 3.23 5.07
C LEU A 7 32.27 2.81 5.91
N ILE A 8 32.46 2.52 7.20
CA ILE A 8 31.37 2.36 8.17
C ILE A 8 30.49 3.61 8.18
N GLY A 9 31.09 4.81 8.21
CA GLY A 9 30.35 6.08 8.12
C GLY A 9 29.48 6.17 6.86
N ILE A 10 30.03 5.80 5.70
CA ILE A 10 29.29 5.76 4.42
C ILE A 10 28.14 4.74 4.48
N VAL A 11 28.38 3.55 5.03
CA VAL A 11 27.34 2.53 5.21
C VAL A 11 26.23 3.03 6.11
N ILE A 12 26.55 3.68 7.23
CA ILE A 12 25.54 4.26 8.14
C ILE A 12 24.70 5.30 7.41
N VAL A 13 25.33 6.25 6.71
CA VAL A 13 24.59 7.27 5.94
C VAL A 13 23.71 6.61 4.87
N THR A 14 24.24 5.62 4.16
CA THR A 14 23.49 4.89 3.12
C THR A 14 22.32 4.11 3.71
N ALA A 15 22.49 3.49 4.88
CA ALA A 15 21.43 2.79 5.60
C ALA A 15 20.33 3.76 6.05
N LEU A 16 20.69 4.94 6.56
CA LEU A 16 19.71 5.98 6.91
C LEU A 16 18.99 6.54 5.67
N VAL A 17 19.67 6.67 4.53
CA VAL A 17 19.03 7.01 3.25
C VAL A 17 18.05 5.91 2.83
N PHE A 18 18.45 4.64 2.94
CA PHE A 18 17.55 3.51 2.71
C PHE A 18 16.31 3.61 3.60
N ASP A 19 16.47 3.81 4.90
CA ASP A 19 15.35 3.87 5.85
C ASP A 19 14.42 5.06 5.60
N PHE A 20 14.99 6.19 5.21
CA PHE A 20 14.23 7.34 4.74
C PHE A 20 13.43 7.02 3.47
N THR A 21 14.06 6.38 2.47
CA THR A 21 13.33 5.96 1.26
C THR A 21 12.28 4.90 1.57
N ASN A 22 12.52 4.03 2.56
CA ASN A 22 11.55 3.04 3.04
C ASN A 22 10.34 3.73 3.66
N GLY A 23 10.55 4.62 4.63
CA GLY A 23 9.47 5.38 5.26
C GLY A 23 8.61 6.14 4.25
N PHE A 24 9.25 6.71 3.22
CA PHE A 24 8.61 7.35 2.08
C PHE A 24 7.76 6.37 1.25
N HIS A 25 8.35 5.23 0.85
CA HIS A 25 7.69 4.21 0.02
C HIS A 25 6.47 3.59 0.72
N ASP A 26 6.66 3.22 1.98
CA ASP A 26 5.71 2.41 2.76
C ASP A 26 4.65 3.26 3.50
N THR A 27 4.70 4.60 3.38
CA THR A 27 3.62 5.47 3.87
C THR A 27 2.25 5.05 3.32
N ALA A 28 2.23 4.55 2.09
CA ALA A 28 1.01 4.07 1.44
C ALA A 28 0.37 2.89 2.19
N ASN A 29 1.17 2.02 2.81
CA ASN A 29 0.68 0.84 3.52
C ASN A 29 -0.21 1.23 4.71
N ALA A 30 0.18 2.27 5.44
CA ALA A 30 -0.57 2.74 6.59
C ALA A 30 -1.68 3.73 6.21
N MET A 31 -1.40 4.68 5.30
CA MET A 31 -2.24 5.87 5.11
C MET A 31 -3.12 5.87 3.87
N ALA A 32 -2.84 5.06 2.84
CA ALA A 32 -3.59 5.14 1.58
C ALA A 32 -5.09 4.87 1.78
N THR A 33 -5.45 3.92 2.63
CA THR A 33 -6.85 3.58 2.94
C THR A 33 -7.54 4.67 3.76
N THR A 34 -6.85 5.30 4.72
CA THR A 34 -7.40 6.40 5.54
C THR A 34 -7.58 7.67 4.72
N ILE A 35 -6.69 7.93 3.78
CA ILE A 35 -6.77 9.06 2.86
C ILE A 35 -7.89 8.83 1.84
N SER A 36 -7.98 7.62 1.25
CA SER A 36 -8.97 7.34 0.21
C SER A 36 -10.41 7.28 0.73
N THR A 37 -10.62 6.91 1.99
CA THR A 37 -11.94 6.98 2.65
C THR A 37 -12.32 8.38 3.13
N GLY A 38 -11.39 9.36 3.10
CA GLY A 38 -11.61 10.69 3.68
C GLY A 38 -11.60 10.72 5.21
N ALA A 39 -11.10 9.67 5.87
CA ALA A 39 -11.01 9.61 7.33
C ALA A 39 -9.98 10.59 7.89
N LEU A 40 -8.89 10.88 7.17
CA LEU A 40 -7.99 11.99 7.47
C LEU A 40 -7.59 12.72 6.19
N ALA A 41 -7.31 14.02 6.34
CA ALA A 41 -6.68 14.79 5.28
C ALA A 41 -5.24 14.27 5.04
N PRO A 42 -4.74 14.25 3.79
CA PRO A 42 -3.43 13.69 3.44
C PRO A 42 -2.28 14.15 4.34
N ARG A 43 -2.16 15.45 4.60
CA ARG A 43 -1.07 16.01 5.42
C ARG A 43 -1.17 15.59 6.90
N ALA A 44 -2.38 15.51 7.43
CA ALA A 44 -2.60 15.07 8.82
C ALA A 44 -2.29 13.57 8.96
N ALA A 45 -2.66 12.77 7.95
CA ALA A 45 -2.38 11.33 7.91
C ALA A 45 -0.87 11.04 7.95
N VAL A 46 -0.08 11.66 7.06
CA VAL A 46 1.37 11.45 7.03
C VAL A 46 2.09 12.01 8.27
N ALA A 47 1.60 13.11 8.84
CA ALA A 47 2.15 13.67 10.09
C ALA A 47 1.94 12.72 11.28
N MET A 48 0.71 12.20 11.45
CA MET A 48 0.41 11.19 12.47
C MET A 48 1.25 9.93 12.27
N SER A 49 1.36 9.46 11.03
CA SER A 49 2.14 8.26 10.70
C SER A 49 3.63 8.44 11.00
N ALA A 50 4.22 9.59 10.68
CA ALA A 50 5.62 9.90 10.97
C ALA A 50 5.93 9.86 12.48
N VAL A 51 5.09 10.49 13.31
CA VAL A 51 5.26 10.47 14.78
C VAL A 51 5.17 9.04 15.31
N LEU A 52 4.20 8.27 14.83
CA LEU A 52 4.00 6.89 15.30
C LEU A 52 5.08 5.93 14.78
N ASN A 53 5.63 6.14 13.58
CA ASN A 53 6.80 5.40 13.10
C ASN A 53 8.01 5.65 14.01
N LEU A 54 8.25 6.91 14.38
CA LEU A 54 9.33 7.27 15.31
C LEU A 54 9.15 6.59 16.67
N LEU A 55 7.94 6.63 17.24
CA LEU A 55 7.66 5.97 18.51
C LEU A 55 7.78 4.44 18.41
N GLY A 56 7.29 3.86 17.30
CA GLY A 56 7.33 2.44 17.04
C GLY A 56 8.75 1.88 17.01
N ALA A 57 9.72 2.67 16.51
CA ALA A 57 11.13 2.31 16.46
C ALA A 57 11.73 1.97 17.84
N PHE A 58 11.20 2.53 18.93
CA PHE A 58 11.69 2.28 20.29
C PHE A 58 11.01 1.09 20.99
N LEU A 59 10.05 0.41 20.34
CA LEU A 59 9.24 -0.62 21.01
C LEU A 59 9.84 -2.03 20.97
N SER A 60 10.81 -2.31 20.10
CA SER A 60 11.43 -3.63 19.99
C SER A 60 12.77 -3.57 19.24
N ILE A 61 13.60 -4.59 19.43
CA ILE A 61 14.90 -4.81 18.76
C ILE A 61 15.04 -6.23 18.17
N GLU A 62 14.00 -7.07 18.24
CA GLU A 62 14.04 -8.48 17.83
C GLU A 62 14.24 -8.70 16.32
N VAL A 63 13.64 -7.84 15.49
CA VAL A 63 13.85 -7.86 14.04
C VAL A 63 15.27 -7.40 13.72
N ALA A 64 15.78 -6.39 14.44
CA ALA A 64 17.15 -5.91 14.26
C ALA A 64 18.17 -7.03 14.50
N LYS A 65 18.00 -7.80 15.58
CA LYS A 65 18.81 -8.99 15.89
C LYS A 65 18.78 -10.04 14.78
N THR A 66 17.58 -10.31 14.25
CA THR A 66 17.44 -11.28 13.15
C THR A 66 18.19 -10.82 11.89
N ILE A 67 18.22 -9.51 11.62
CA ILE A 67 18.95 -8.94 10.48
C ILE A 67 20.46 -8.92 10.73
N SER A 68 20.91 -8.57 11.94
CA SER A 68 22.35 -8.43 12.23
C SER A 68 23.06 -9.77 12.33
N SER A 69 22.53 -10.74 13.09
CA SER A 69 23.24 -12.01 13.36
C SER A 69 22.53 -13.26 12.83
N GLY A 70 21.27 -13.15 12.39
CA GLY A 70 20.49 -14.31 11.97
C GLY A 70 20.69 -14.76 10.52
N ILE A 71 20.90 -13.81 9.60
CA ILE A 71 20.83 -14.06 8.15
C ILE A 71 22.21 -14.23 7.52
N ILE A 72 23.17 -13.40 7.94
CA ILE A 72 24.55 -13.39 7.44
C ILE A 72 25.45 -13.86 8.59
N ASP A 73 26.37 -14.77 8.29
CA ASP A 73 27.38 -15.20 9.26
C ASP A 73 28.40 -14.06 9.46
N GLU A 74 28.38 -13.44 10.64
CA GLU A 74 29.30 -12.36 11.02
C GLU A 74 30.78 -12.81 10.99
N GLY A 75 31.05 -14.11 11.17
CA GLY A 75 32.38 -14.70 11.13
C GLY A 75 32.89 -15.04 9.72
N SER A 76 32.05 -14.93 8.69
CA SER A 76 32.40 -15.29 7.31
C SER A 76 33.34 -14.30 6.61
N GLY A 77 33.70 -13.20 7.28
CA GLY A 77 34.60 -12.17 6.75
C GLY A 77 33.91 -11.11 5.89
N ILE A 78 32.60 -10.93 6.04
CA ILE A 78 31.87 -9.89 5.30
C ILE A 78 32.42 -8.50 5.62
N GLN A 79 32.69 -7.72 4.58
CA GLN A 79 33.27 -6.38 4.71
C GLN A 79 32.18 -5.30 4.58
N PRO A 80 32.34 -4.12 5.19
CA PRO A 80 31.37 -3.03 5.10
C PRO A 80 31.05 -2.59 3.65
N GLU A 81 31.96 -2.80 2.70
CA GLU A 81 31.80 -2.58 1.25
C GLU A 81 30.68 -3.44 0.65
N VAL A 82 30.55 -4.67 1.13
CA VAL A 82 29.51 -5.62 0.70
C VAL A 82 28.15 -5.16 1.21
N ILE A 83 28.09 -4.69 2.46
CA ILE A 83 26.88 -4.13 3.06
C ILE A 83 26.46 -2.85 2.31
N PHE A 84 27.42 -1.99 1.98
CA PHE A 84 27.20 -0.80 1.15
C PHE A 84 26.58 -1.16 -0.21
N ALA A 85 27.17 -2.13 -0.92
CA ALA A 85 26.64 -2.61 -2.20
C ALA A 85 25.22 -3.18 -2.07
N GLY A 86 24.94 -3.92 -0.99
CA GLY A 86 23.61 -4.42 -0.67
C GLY A 86 22.57 -3.32 -0.49
N LEU A 87 22.91 -2.28 0.28
CA LEU A 87 22.06 -1.11 0.48
C LEU A 87 21.82 -0.34 -0.82
N VAL A 88 22.84 -0.17 -1.67
CA VAL A 88 22.69 0.46 -2.99
C VAL A 88 21.68 -0.29 -3.85
N GLY A 89 21.79 -1.62 -3.94
CA GLY A 89 20.83 -2.44 -4.68
C GLY A 89 19.40 -2.28 -4.18
N ALA A 90 19.21 -2.26 -2.85
CA ALA A 90 17.92 -2.06 -2.22
C ALA A 90 17.33 -0.67 -2.51
N ILE A 91 18.12 0.40 -2.35
CA ILE A 91 17.70 1.79 -2.59
C ILE A 91 17.29 1.99 -4.05
N ILE A 92 18.13 1.56 -4.99
CA ILE A 92 17.86 1.71 -6.42
C ILE A 92 16.56 0.99 -6.79
N TRP A 93 16.37 -0.23 -6.32
CA TRP A 93 15.13 -0.97 -6.60
C TRP A 93 13.89 -0.31 -5.99
N ASN A 94 13.97 0.17 -4.74
CA ASN A 94 12.89 0.91 -4.10
C ASN A 94 12.51 2.17 -4.89
N LEU A 95 13.49 2.94 -5.36
CA LEU A 95 13.24 4.15 -6.14
C LEU A 95 12.67 3.85 -7.54
N LEU A 96 13.12 2.77 -8.19
CA LEU A 96 12.57 2.33 -9.48
C LEU A 96 11.10 1.92 -9.37
N THR A 97 10.77 1.12 -8.36
CA THR A 97 9.39 0.69 -8.11
C THR A 97 8.49 1.86 -7.71
N TRP A 98 9.01 2.81 -6.92
CA TRP A 98 8.33 4.06 -6.63
C TRP A 98 8.05 4.89 -7.88
N LEU A 99 9.05 5.05 -8.77
CA LEU A 99 8.87 5.79 -10.02
C LEU A 99 7.76 5.17 -10.87
N ALA A 100 7.71 3.83 -10.91
CA ALA A 100 6.67 3.06 -11.57
C ALA A 100 5.31 3.07 -10.84
N GLY A 101 5.24 3.61 -9.62
CA GLY A 101 4.03 3.60 -8.79
C GLY A 101 3.61 2.19 -8.34
N LEU A 102 4.54 1.24 -8.33
CA LEU A 102 4.29 -0.15 -7.96
C LEU A 102 4.52 -0.34 -6.46
N PRO A 103 3.52 -0.81 -5.68
CA PRO A 103 3.70 -1.14 -4.27
C PRO A 103 4.57 -2.40 -4.14
N SER A 104 5.85 -2.16 -3.90
CA SER A 104 6.90 -3.16 -3.67
C SER A 104 7.22 -3.26 -2.16
N SER A 105 7.97 -4.30 -1.79
CA SER A 105 8.38 -4.55 -0.41
C SER A 105 9.82 -4.09 -0.20
N SER A 106 10.00 -2.99 0.54
CA SER A 106 11.32 -2.53 0.96
C SER A 106 12.09 -3.58 1.78
N SER A 107 11.38 -4.38 2.61
CA SER A 107 11.97 -5.52 3.33
C SER A 107 12.64 -6.52 2.38
N HIS A 108 11.97 -6.88 1.27
CA HIS A 108 12.51 -7.84 0.31
C HIS A 108 13.59 -7.23 -0.57
N ALA A 109 13.52 -5.92 -0.83
CA ALA A 109 14.59 -5.21 -1.52
C ALA A 109 15.87 -5.21 -0.67
N LEU A 110 15.77 -4.92 0.63
CA LEU A 110 16.90 -4.97 1.57
C LEU A 110 17.49 -6.37 1.67
N MET A 111 16.64 -7.37 1.90
CA MET A 111 17.06 -8.76 1.99
C MET A 111 17.69 -9.24 0.68
N GLY A 112 17.06 -8.95 -0.45
CA GLY A 112 17.61 -9.26 -1.76
C GLY A 112 18.96 -8.59 -1.99
N GLY A 113 19.09 -7.31 -1.64
CA GLY A 113 20.33 -6.56 -1.75
C GLY A 113 21.46 -7.16 -0.91
N LEU A 114 21.22 -7.37 0.39
CA LEU A 114 22.21 -7.95 1.29
C LEU A 114 22.61 -9.37 0.88
N LEU A 115 21.63 -10.24 0.57
CA LEU A 115 21.89 -11.61 0.13
C LEU A 115 22.65 -11.64 -1.20
N GLY A 116 22.23 -10.82 -2.17
CA GLY A 116 22.86 -10.74 -3.49
C GLY A 116 24.31 -10.25 -3.42
N ALA A 117 24.59 -9.19 -2.66
CA ALA A 117 25.95 -8.72 -2.42
C ALA A 117 26.80 -9.77 -1.70
N THR A 118 26.26 -10.38 -0.64
CA THR A 118 26.99 -11.38 0.17
C THR A 118 27.33 -12.63 -0.64
N VAL A 119 26.37 -13.16 -1.40
CA VAL A 119 26.60 -14.34 -2.25
C VAL A 119 27.60 -14.04 -3.36
N ALA A 120 27.58 -12.83 -3.94
CA ALA A 120 28.53 -12.44 -4.98
C ALA A 120 29.95 -12.28 -4.44
N ALA A 121 30.10 -11.70 -3.24
CA ALA A 121 31.40 -11.36 -2.68
C ALA A 121 32.07 -12.48 -1.87
N VAL A 122 31.28 -13.12 -1.00
CA VAL A 122 31.78 -14.13 -0.05
C VAL A 122 31.39 -15.55 -0.46
N GLY A 123 30.31 -15.68 -1.22
CA GLY A 123 29.76 -16.97 -1.65
C GLY A 123 28.56 -17.43 -0.81
N THR A 124 27.93 -18.53 -1.24
CA THR A 124 26.69 -19.02 -0.63
C THR A 124 26.85 -19.52 0.80
N GLY A 125 28.06 -19.88 1.23
CA GLY A 125 28.34 -20.37 2.58
C GLY A 125 28.23 -19.31 3.68
N ALA A 126 28.28 -18.02 3.32
CA ALA A 126 28.14 -16.91 4.26
C ALA A 126 26.68 -16.57 4.60
N VAL A 127 25.72 -17.22 3.94
CA VAL A 127 24.29 -17.00 4.13
C VAL A 127 23.67 -18.19 4.85
N ASN A 128 22.96 -17.92 5.94
CA ASN A 128 22.16 -18.94 6.60
C ASN A 128 20.87 -19.21 5.82
N GLY A 129 20.92 -20.17 4.90
CA GLY A 129 19.80 -20.54 4.03
C GLY A 129 18.55 -20.93 4.80
N ASP A 130 18.68 -21.65 5.91
CA ASP A 130 17.55 -22.07 6.75
C ASP A 130 16.85 -20.86 7.39
N VAL A 131 17.61 -19.90 7.92
CA VAL A 131 17.04 -18.67 8.48
C VAL A 131 16.38 -17.82 7.40
N VAL A 132 16.98 -17.71 6.21
CA VAL A 132 16.37 -17.01 5.07
C VAL A 132 15.03 -17.64 4.70
N VAL A 133 14.96 -18.97 4.59
CA VAL A 133 13.71 -19.65 4.26
C VAL A 133 12.67 -19.45 5.36
N MET A 134 13.04 -19.71 6.62
CA MET A 134 12.10 -19.77 7.74
C MET A 134 11.64 -18.40 8.25
N LYS A 135 12.52 -17.39 8.24
CA LYS A 135 12.23 -16.06 8.79
C LYS A 135 11.97 -14.99 7.73
N VAL A 136 12.21 -15.28 6.44
CA VAL A 136 12.03 -14.32 5.34
C VAL A 136 11.08 -14.87 4.27
N LEU A 137 11.43 -15.96 3.58
CA LEU A 137 10.66 -16.43 2.42
C LEU A 137 9.29 -17.01 2.78
N ILE A 138 9.21 -17.88 3.79
CA ILE A 138 7.93 -18.44 4.24
C ILE A 138 7.01 -17.32 4.76
N PRO A 139 7.47 -16.43 5.68
CA PRO A 139 6.65 -15.31 6.12
C PRO A 139 6.24 -14.36 4.97
N ALA A 140 7.08 -14.15 3.95
CA ALA A 140 6.75 -13.32 2.79
C ALA A 140 5.51 -13.80 2.03
N LEU A 141 5.31 -15.12 1.94
CA LEU A 141 4.17 -15.76 1.28
C LEU A 141 2.99 -15.93 2.23
N ALA A 142 3.24 -16.33 3.48
CA ALA A 142 2.20 -16.61 4.46
C ALA A 142 1.51 -15.34 4.97
N ALA A 143 2.26 -14.28 5.23
CA ALA A 143 1.74 -13.05 5.83
C ALA A 143 0.60 -12.36 5.07
N PRO A 144 0.65 -12.15 3.73
CA PRO A 144 -0.49 -11.58 3.00
C PRO A 144 -1.75 -12.46 3.11
N LEU A 145 -1.59 -13.78 3.17
CA LEU A 145 -2.71 -14.72 3.33
C LEU A 145 -3.29 -14.66 4.75
N VAL A 146 -2.44 -14.67 5.77
CA VAL A 146 -2.86 -14.57 7.18
C VAL A 146 -3.60 -13.26 7.43
N ALA A 147 -3.03 -12.12 7.02
CA ALA A 147 -3.68 -10.82 7.15
C ALA A 147 -4.95 -10.73 6.31
N GLY A 148 -4.95 -11.31 5.10
CA GLY A 148 -6.13 -11.36 4.24
C GLY A 148 -7.28 -12.14 4.87
N ILE A 149 -7.02 -13.34 5.39
CA ILE A 149 -8.02 -14.18 6.08
C ILE A 149 -8.52 -13.47 7.35
N ALA A 150 -7.61 -12.93 8.16
CA ALA A 150 -7.98 -12.17 9.35
C ALA A 150 -8.89 -10.99 8.99
N SER A 151 -8.56 -10.26 7.92
CA SER A 151 -9.34 -9.12 7.44
C SER A 151 -10.70 -9.52 6.87
N VAL A 152 -10.80 -10.66 6.16
CA VAL A 152 -12.08 -11.23 5.72
C VAL A 152 -12.99 -11.49 6.92
N CYS A 153 -12.46 -12.16 7.96
CA CYS A 153 -13.19 -12.48 9.17
C CYS A 153 -13.61 -11.21 9.93
N ALA A 154 -12.67 -10.28 10.13
CA ALA A 154 -12.92 -9.00 10.79
C ALA A 154 -13.96 -8.15 10.05
N THR A 155 -13.90 -8.13 8.71
CA THR A 155 -14.88 -7.41 7.89
C THR A 155 -16.26 -8.04 8.02
N ARG A 156 -16.38 -9.37 7.89
CA ARG A 156 -17.67 -10.07 8.06
C ARG A 156 -18.27 -9.83 9.43
N LEU A 157 -17.44 -9.88 10.49
CA LEU A 157 -17.87 -9.59 11.85
C LEU A 157 -18.36 -8.14 11.97
N THR A 158 -17.60 -7.18 11.45
CA THR A 158 -17.93 -5.75 11.48
C THR A 158 -19.29 -5.47 10.85
N TYR A 159 -19.54 -5.99 9.63
CA TYR A 159 -20.83 -5.80 8.96
C TYR A 159 -21.96 -6.61 9.60
N ARG A 160 -21.68 -7.76 10.21
CA ARG A 160 -22.69 -8.56 10.92
C ARG A 160 -23.16 -7.85 12.19
N VAL A 161 -22.25 -7.28 12.96
CA VAL A 161 -22.58 -6.51 14.18
C VAL A 161 -23.29 -5.21 13.81
N GLY A 162 -22.83 -4.52 12.76
CA GLY A 162 -23.41 -3.27 12.28
C GLY A 162 -24.73 -3.42 11.50
N ARG A 163 -25.24 -4.64 11.26
CA ARG A 163 -26.38 -4.87 10.33
C ARG A 163 -27.69 -4.21 10.75
N HIS A 164 -27.86 -3.90 12.03
CA HIS A 164 -29.04 -3.22 12.58
C HIS A 164 -28.75 -1.80 13.04
N ALA A 165 -27.51 -1.33 12.87
CA ALA A 165 -27.12 -0.01 13.29
C ALA A 165 -27.44 1.01 12.19
N ASP A 166 -27.87 2.19 12.62
CA ASP A 166 -28.06 3.32 11.72
C ASP A 166 -26.70 3.75 11.13
N GLN A 167 -26.61 3.75 9.79
CA GLN A 167 -25.37 4.02 9.07
C GLN A 167 -24.87 5.45 9.33
N GLU A 168 -25.78 6.41 9.47
CA GLU A 168 -25.41 7.80 9.67
C GLU A 168 -24.85 8.03 11.09
N ARG A 169 -25.46 7.39 12.09
CA ARG A 169 -25.00 7.44 13.49
C ARG A 169 -23.67 6.72 13.69
N THR A 170 -23.43 5.62 12.97
CA THR A 170 -22.19 4.82 13.10
C THR A 170 -21.02 5.33 12.27
N ALA A 171 -21.27 6.16 11.25
CA ALA A 171 -20.24 6.70 10.36
C ALA A 171 -19.11 7.41 11.12
N LYS A 172 -19.45 8.23 12.12
CA LYS A 172 -18.47 8.92 12.98
C LYS A 172 -17.61 7.93 13.77
N GLY A 173 -18.24 6.88 14.32
CA GLY A 173 -17.55 5.82 15.06
C GLY A 173 -16.58 5.04 14.18
N TYR A 174 -16.99 4.63 12.98
CA TYR A 174 -16.11 3.93 12.05
C TYR A 174 -14.97 4.80 11.52
N ARG A 175 -15.22 6.10 11.32
CA ARG A 175 -14.16 7.05 10.97
C ARG A 175 -13.12 7.15 12.08
N ALA A 176 -13.56 7.31 13.33
CA ALA A 176 -12.66 7.34 14.49
C ALA A 176 -11.90 6.01 14.65
N GLY A 177 -12.60 4.88 14.53
CA GLY A 177 -11.99 3.55 14.56
C GLY A 177 -10.92 3.37 13.48
N GLN A 178 -11.20 3.79 12.25
CA GLN A 178 -10.24 3.74 11.15
C GLN A 178 -8.99 4.59 11.43
N ILE A 179 -9.15 5.79 12.00
CA ILE A 179 -8.02 6.63 12.38
C ILE A 179 -7.15 5.92 13.42
N THR A 180 -7.76 5.32 14.44
CA THR A 180 -7.06 4.56 15.47
C THR A 180 -6.35 3.33 14.90
N SER A 181 -7.01 2.57 14.02
CA SER A 181 -6.36 1.41 13.38
C SER A 181 -5.22 1.83 12.44
N ALA A 182 -5.35 2.95 11.73
CA ALA A 182 -4.28 3.52 10.91
C ALA A 182 -3.06 3.95 11.75
N ALA A 183 -3.33 4.51 12.93
CA ALA A 183 -2.30 4.83 13.92
C ALA A 183 -1.58 3.55 14.38
N LEU A 184 -2.32 2.48 14.69
CA LEU A 184 -1.73 1.19 15.05
C LEU A 184 -0.88 0.59 13.93
N VAL A 185 -1.31 0.67 12.67
CA VAL A 185 -0.48 0.22 11.52
C VAL A 185 0.80 1.04 11.42
N SER A 186 0.75 2.36 11.63
CA SER A 186 1.96 3.20 11.63
C SER A 186 2.90 2.83 12.77
N LEU A 187 2.38 2.64 13.98
CA LEU A 187 3.19 2.20 15.11
C LEU A 187 3.85 0.85 14.82
N ALA A 188 3.08 -0.10 14.30
CA ALA A 188 3.55 -1.43 13.93
C ALA A 188 4.61 -1.39 12.80
N HIS A 189 4.44 -0.49 11.83
CA HIS A 189 5.41 -0.25 10.77
C HIS A 189 6.72 0.28 11.36
N GLY A 190 6.69 1.29 12.23
CA GLY A 190 7.89 1.74 12.95
C GLY A 190 8.56 0.62 13.76
N THR A 191 7.78 -0.21 14.45
CA THR A 191 8.29 -1.37 15.20
C THR A 191 8.91 -2.42 14.29
N ASN A 192 8.52 -2.56 13.03
CA ASN A 192 9.06 -3.59 12.15
C ASN A 192 10.19 -3.08 11.24
N ASP A 193 10.00 -1.91 10.65
CA ASP A 193 10.82 -1.44 9.52
C ASP A 193 12.05 -0.65 9.96
N ALA A 194 11.91 0.20 10.97
CA ALA A 194 13.07 0.91 11.53
C ALA A 194 14.13 -0.10 12.03
N GLN A 195 13.68 -1.22 12.60
CA GLN A 195 14.54 -2.28 13.08
C GLN A 195 15.39 -2.93 11.99
N LYS A 196 14.93 -2.97 10.74
CA LYS A 196 15.71 -3.57 9.65
C LYS A 196 16.97 -2.74 9.41
N THR A 197 16.83 -1.43 9.37
CA THR A 197 17.95 -0.49 9.26
C THR A 197 18.85 -0.54 10.50
N MET A 198 18.26 -0.63 11.71
CA MET A 198 19.04 -0.82 12.93
C MET A 198 19.91 -2.08 12.86
N GLY A 199 19.37 -3.19 12.36
CA GLY A 199 20.10 -4.44 12.18
C GLY A 199 21.25 -4.31 11.18
N VAL A 200 21.04 -3.62 10.05
CA VAL A 200 22.11 -3.40 9.05
C VAL A 200 23.22 -2.50 9.57
N ILE A 201 22.86 -1.41 10.27
CA ILE A 201 23.87 -0.54 10.91
C ILE A 201 24.64 -1.32 11.97
N THR A 202 23.96 -2.13 12.77
CA THR A 202 24.60 -2.96 13.80
C THR A 202 25.54 -3.98 13.17
N LEU A 203 25.11 -4.66 12.11
CA LEU A 203 25.97 -5.57 11.34
C LEU A 203 27.21 -4.83 10.81
N ALA A 204 27.07 -3.63 10.26
CA ALA A 204 28.20 -2.83 9.79
C ALA A 204 29.18 -2.44 10.91
N LEU A 205 28.66 -2.15 12.10
CA LEU A 205 29.48 -1.84 13.27
C LEU A 205 30.20 -3.08 13.81
N VAL A 206 29.55 -4.24 13.82
CA VAL A 206 30.15 -5.51 14.26
C VAL A 206 31.24 -5.95 13.29
N THR A 207 30.93 -5.99 12.00
CA THR A 207 31.87 -6.39 10.93
C THR A 207 33.04 -5.40 10.81
N GLY A 208 32.79 -4.13 11.11
CA GLY A 208 33.81 -3.09 11.22
C GLY A 208 34.66 -3.13 12.51
N GLY A 209 34.36 -4.03 13.45
CA GLY A 209 35.07 -4.18 14.72
C GLY A 209 34.77 -3.11 15.77
N ALA A 210 33.74 -2.28 15.56
CA ALA A 210 33.30 -1.23 16.49
C ALA A 210 32.35 -1.76 17.58
N LEU A 211 31.67 -2.87 17.33
CA LEU A 211 30.84 -3.60 18.29
C LEU A 211 31.27 -5.07 18.35
N ALA A 212 31.05 -5.72 19.49
CA ALA A 212 31.25 -7.15 19.60
C ALA A 212 30.13 -7.92 18.87
N PRO A 213 30.38 -9.15 18.38
CA PRO A 213 29.32 -10.03 17.87
C PRO A 213 28.16 -10.17 18.86
N ASP A 214 26.95 -10.37 18.34
CA ASP A 214 25.71 -10.48 19.12
C ASP A 214 25.34 -9.25 19.99
N SER A 215 25.95 -8.09 19.74
CA SER A 215 25.60 -6.85 20.43
C SER A 215 24.22 -6.33 20.02
N ASP A 216 23.47 -5.82 21.00
CA ASP A 216 22.23 -5.08 20.74
C ASP A 216 22.51 -3.73 20.02
N PRO A 217 21.59 -3.25 19.18
CA PRO A 217 21.72 -1.94 18.53
C PRO A 217 21.80 -0.82 19.57
N PRO A 218 22.85 0.03 19.54
CA PRO A 218 22.95 1.18 20.43
C PRO A 218 21.76 2.14 20.28
N VAL A 219 21.43 2.88 21.35
CA VAL A 219 20.30 3.81 21.37
C VAL A 219 20.37 4.87 20.26
N TRP A 220 21.56 5.32 19.88
CA TRP A 220 21.71 6.28 18.79
C TRP A 220 21.37 5.67 17.42
N VAL A 221 21.60 4.37 17.22
CA VAL A 221 21.18 3.63 16.02
C VAL A 221 19.66 3.58 15.96
N ILE A 222 19.02 3.26 17.10
CA ILE A 222 17.56 3.23 17.22
C ILE A 222 16.97 4.61 16.91
N ALA A 223 17.51 5.67 17.52
CA ALA A 223 17.03 7.04 17.33
C ALA A 223 17.25 7.56 15.91
N SER A 224 18.40 7.27 15.29
CA SER A 224 18.71 7.72 13.93
C SER A 224 17.88 7.01 12.88
N ALA A 225 17.71 5.69 12.98
CA ALA A 225 16.80 4.92 12.12
C ALA A 225 15.34 5.40 12.29
N GLY A 226 14.86 5.47 13.53
CA GLY A 226 13.51 5.98 13.84
C GLY A 226 13.24 7.38 13.28
N LEU A 227 14.23 8.28 13.33
CA LEU A 227 14.12 9.60 12.74
C LEU A 227 14.13 9.57 11.20
N ALA A 228 14.99 8.75 10.60
CA ALA A 228 15.09 8.62 9.14
C ALA A 228 13.78 8.10 8.53
N ILE A 229 13.23 6.99 9.07
CA ILE A 229 11.95 6.44 8.60
C ILE A 229 10.80 7.44 8.82
N ALA A 230 10.77 8.16 9.95
CA ALA A 230 9.73 9.15 10.23
C ALA A 230 9.78 10.34 9.27
N LEU A 231 10.97 10.86 8.97
CA LEU A 231 11.15 11.95 7.99
C LEU A 231 10.75 11.50 6.58
N GLY A 232 11.13 10.29 6.19
CA GLY A 232 10.68 9.67 4.94
C GLY A 232 9.16 9.61 4.86
N THR A 233 8.53 9.10 5.92
CA THR A 233 7.07 8.99 6.00
C THR A 233 6.36 10.34 5.93
N TYR A 234 6.92 11.37 6.56
CA TYR A 234 6.32 12.70 6.52
C TYR A 234 6.27 13.29 5.11
N LEU A 235 7.27 13.03 4.28
CA LEU A 235 7.27 13.46 2.87
C LEU A 235 6.23 12.71 2.02
N GLY A 236 5.78 11.56 2.51
CA GLY A 236 4.74 10.75 1.90
C GLY A 236 5.30 9.75 0.90
N GLY A 237 4.48 9.35 -0.06
CA GLY A 237 4.83 8.39 -1.11
C GLY A 237 3.79 8.46 -2.22
N TRP A 238 3.45 9.69 -2.64
CA TRP A 238 2.17 10.03 -3.25
C TRP A 238 1.81 9.18 -4.47
N ARG A 239 2.80 8.79 -5.29
CA ARG A 239 2.62 7.87 -6.42
C ARG A 239 2.04 6.51 -5.97
N ILE A 240 2.59 5.94 -4.91
CA ILE A 240 2.16 4.65 -4.37
C ILE A 240 0.85 4.80 -3.59
N ILE A 241 0.68 5.90 -2.85
CA ILE A 241 -0.58 6.23 -2.16
C ILE A 241 -1.74 6.26 -3.16
N ARG A 242 -1.55 6.89 -4.33
CA ARG A 242 -2.54 6.91 -5.42
C ARG A 242 -2.87 5.50 -5.89
N THR A 243 -1.85 4.67 -6.15
CA THR A 243 -2.04 3.28 -6.59
C THR A 243 -2.80 2.44 -5.55
N MET A 244 -2.42 2.52 -4.27
CA MET A 244 -2.98 1.70 -3.19
C MET A 244 -4.37 2.17 -2.73
N GLY A 245 -4.67 3.47 -2.80
CA GLY A 245 -5.86 4.06 -2.21
C GLY A 245 -7.19 3.58 -2.81
N LYS A 246 -7.26 3.46 -4.14
CA LYS A 246 -8.42 2.92 -4.87
C LYS A 246 -8.08 1.80 -5.83
N GLY A 247 -6.81 1.47 -6.05
CA GLY A 247 -6.40 0.53 -7.11
C GLY A 247 -6.72 -0.94 -6.84
N ILE A 248 -6.97 -1.33 -5.58
CA ILE A 248 -7.18 -2.73 -5.17
C ILE A 248 -8.65 -3.04 -4.93
N THR A 249 -9.33 -2.26 -4.09
CA THR A 249 -10.75 -2.43 -3.75
C THR A 249 -11.35 -1.08 -3.34
N ASP A 250 -12.65 -0.92 -3.50
CA ASP A 250 -13.36 0.28 -3.04
C ASP A 250 -13.63 0.15 -1.53
N ILE A 251 -12.77 0.79 -0.74
CA ILE A 251 -12.79 0.70 0.73
C ILE A 251 -13.74 1.75 1.31
N GLN A 252 -14.60 1.33 2.23
CA GLN A 252 -15.32 2.22 3.14
C GLN A 252 -14.72 2.17 4.57
N PRO A 253 -14.96 3.16 5.43
CA PRO A 253 -14.38 3.20 6.78
C PRO A 253 -14.49 1.91 7.61
N PRO A 254 -15.61 1.14 7.60
CA PRO A 254 -15.67 -0.14 8.30
C PRO A 254 -14.69 -1.20 7.76
N GLN A 255 -14.48 -1.24 6.44
CA GLN A 255 -13.50 -2.13 5.80
C GLN A 255 -12.08 -1.64 6.10
N GLY A 256 -11.84 -0.33 6.04
CA GLY A 256 -10.56 0.27 6.38
C GLY A 256 -10.14 -0.06 7.81
N PHE A 257 -11.07 0.08 8.75
CA PHE A 257 -10.88 -0.32 10.14
C PHE A 257 -10.52 -1.81 10.29
N ALA A 258 -11.29 -2.70 9.65
CA ALA A 258 -11.03 -4.14 9.70
C ALA A 258 -9.66 -4.49 9.08
N ALA A 259 -9.35 -3.98 7.89
CA ALA A 259 -8.10 -4.22 7.19
C ALA A 259 -6.88 -3.74 8.00
N GLN A 260 -6.91 -2.51 8.50
CA GLN A 260 -5.80 -1.93 9.25
C GLN A 260 -5.62 -2.63 10.60
N THR A 261 -6.71 -3.00 11.29
CA THR A 261 -6.62 -3.75 12.55
C THR A 261 -5.98 -5.11 12.32
N SER A 262 -6.41 -5.84 11.27
CA SER A 262 -5.80 -7.13 10.92
C SER A 262 -4.34 -6.98 10.52
N ALA A 263 -4.00 -5.97 9.71
CA ALA A 263 -2.62 -5.71 9.31
C ALA A 263 -1.72 -5.37 10.52
N ALA A 264 -2.16 -4.45 11.39
CA ALA A 264 -1.43 -4.07 12.59
C ALA A 264 -1.20 -5.28 13.52
N ALA A 265 -2.24 -6.10 13.74
CA ALA A 265 -2.12 -7.30 14.56
C ALA A 265 -1.10 -8.30 13.97
N THR A 266 -1.14 -8.54 12.65
CA THR A 266 -0.17 -9.43 11.98
C THR A 266 1.25 -8.89 12.06
N ILE A 267 1.47 -7.58 11.81
CA ILE A 267 2.80 -6.97 11.86
C ILE A 267 3.36 -7.01 13.28
N LEU A 268 2.58 -6.63 14.29
CA LEU A 268 3.02 -6.62 15.69
C LEU A 268 3.33 -8.03 16.18
N ALA A 269 2.43 -9.00 15.95
CA ALA A 269 2.65 -10.39 16.36
C ALA A 269 3.93 -10.98 15.73
N SER A 270 4.17 -10.67 14.45
CA SER A 270 5.39 -11.06 13.76
C SER A 270 6.64 -10.38 14.29
N SER A 271 6.56 -9.08 14.59
CA SER A 271 7.71 -8.32 15.11
C SER A 271 8.13 -8.84 16.49
N HIS A 272 7.18 -9.29 17.31
CA HIS A 272 7.47 -9.91 18.61
C HIS A 272 8.23 -11.24 18.53
N ILE A 273 8.09 -11.98 17.43
CA ILE A 273 8.83 -13.24 17.20
C ILE A 273 10.08 -13.04 16.33
N GLY A 274 10.44 -11.78 16.04
CA GLY A 274 11.62 -11.43 15.25
C GLY A 274 11.53 -11.74 13.76
N PHE A 275 10.32 -11.96 13.22
CA PHE A 275 10.15 -12.20 11.78
C PHE A 275 10.21 -10.89 11.00
N SER A 276 11.08 -10.84 9.99
CA SER A 276 11.23 -9.69 9.09
C SER A 276 10.17 -9.74 7.99
N LEU A 277 8.97 -9.24 8.32
CA LEU A 277 7.86 -9.21 7.38
C LEU A 277 7.92 -8.03 6.42
N SER A 278 7.24 -8.22 5.28
CA SER A 278 6.85 -7.15 4.40
C SER A 278 5.53 -6.53 4.86
N THR A 279 5.58 -5.29 5.34
CA THR A 279 4.37 -4.54 5.68
C THR A 279 3.52 -4.28 4.44
N THR A 280 4.14 -4.08 3.27
CA THR A 280 3.43 -3.99 1.98
C THR A 280 2.60 -5.23 1.70
N HIS A 281 3.16 -6.44 1.83
CA HIS A 281 2.43 -7.68 1.58
C HIS A 281 1.28 -7.83 2.59
N VAL A 282 1.56 -7.60 3.88
CA VAL A 282 0.56 -7.72 4.96
C VAL A 282 -0.60 -6.75 4.74
N CYS A 283 -0.32 -5.47 4.53
CA CYS A 283 -1.35 -4.44 4.36
C CYS A 283 -2.14 -4.67 3.07
N SER A 284 -1.47 -5.01 1.97
CA SER A 284 -2.14 -5.34 0.70
C SER A 284 -3.05 -6.57 0.83
N GLY A 285 -2.56 -7.61 1.50
CA GLY A 285 -3.33 -8.81 1.84
C GLY A 285 -4.58 -8.48 2.64
N ALA A 286 -4.43 -7.68 3.71
CA ALA A 286 -5.56 -7.23 4.52
C ALA A 286 -6.55 -6.37 3.73
N VAL A 287 -6.09 -5.48 2.85
CA VAL A 287 -6.95 -4.68 1.97
C VAL A 287 -7.75 -5.58 1.03
N MET A 288 -7.10 -6.50 0.32
CA MET A 288 -7.78 -7.49 -0.53
C MET A 288 -8.79 -8.32 0.26
N GLY A 289 -8.42 -8.77 1.45
CA GLY A 289 -9.29 -9.51 2.36
C GLY A 289 -10.54 -8.72 2.78
N SER A 290 -10.40 -7.42 3.03
CA SER A 290 -11.53 -6.57 3.38
C SER A 290 -12.51 -6.37 2.22
N GLY A 291 -12.01 -6.42 0.98
CA GLY A 291 -12.83 -6.45 -0.23
C GLY A 291 -13.65 -7.75 -0.30
N LEU A 292 -12.99 -8.90 -0.15
CA LEU A 292 -13.63 -10.23 -0.19
C LEU A 292 -14.59 -10.49 0.99
N GLY A 293 -14.35 -9.84 2.13
CA GLY A 293 -15.18 -9.98 3.33
C GLY A 293 -16.53 -9.27 3.25
N ARG A 294 -16.68 -8.29 2.35
CA ARG A 294 -17.92 -7.51 2.19
C ARG A 294 -18.84 -8.15 1.15
N LYS A 295 -20.15 -8.21 1.46
CA LYS A 295 -21.15 -8.65 0.48
C LYS A 295 -21.17 -7.70 -0.73
N GLY A 296 -20.90 -8.24 -1.92
CA GLY A 296 -20.77 -7.45 -3.16
C GLY A 296 -19.47 -6.63 -3.27
N GLY A 297 -18.48 -6.89 -2.41
CA GLY A 297 -17.16 -6.25 -2.51
C GLY A 297 -16.40 -6.73 -3.75
N VAL A 298 -15.65 -5.82 -4.37
CA VAL A 298 -14.89 -6.08 -5.61
C VAL A 298 -13.40 -5.98 -5.32
N VAL A 299 -12.63 -6.97 -5.75
CA VAL A 299 -11.16 -6.90 -5.77
C VAL A 299 -10.71 -6.82 -7.23
N ARG A 300 -9.88 -5.82 -7.53
CA ARG A 300 -9.31 -5.60 -8.86
C ARG A 300 -8.10 -6.51 -9.06
N TRP A 301 -8.36 -7.74 -9.48
CA TRP A 301 -7.34 -8.79 -9.64
C TRP A 301 -6.21 -8.42 -10.61
N GLY A 302 -6.45 -7.56 -11.60
CA GLY A 302 -5.39 -7.05 -12.48
C GLY A 302 -4.35 -6.21 -11.73
N THR A 303 -4.76 -5.40 -10.75
CA THR A 303 -3.82 -4.68 -9.87
C THR A 303 -3.12 -5.66 -8.93
N ALA A 304 -3.87 -6.55 -8.27
CA ALA A 304 -3.29 -7.55 -7.38
C ALA A 304 -2.25 -8.43 -8.08
N GLY A 305 -2.51 -8.89 -9.31
CA GLY A 305 -1.58 -9.67 -10.12
C GLY A 305 -0.27 -8.92 -10.41
N ARG A 306 -0.36 -7.63 -10.81
CA ARG A 306 0.83 -6.78 -11.00
C ARG A 306 1.64 -6.62 -9.71
N MET A 307 0.97 -6.56 -8.56
CA MET A 307 1.63 -6.50 -7.25
C MET A 307 2.36 -7.80 -6.94
N PHE A 308 1.72 -8.96 -7.10
CA PHE A 308 2.37 -10.26 -6.89
C PHE A 308 3.61 -10.46 -7.77
N ILE A 309 3.55 -10.04 -9.04
CA ILE A 309 4.71 -10.06 -9.94
C ILE A 309 5.82 -9.16 -9.39
N GLY A 310 5.47 -7.93 -9.01
CA GLY A 310 6.42 -7.00 -8.39
C GLY A 310 7.07 -7.56 -7.13
N TRP A 311 6.29 -8.23 -6.27
CA TRP A 311 6.76 -8.87 -5.05
C TRP A 311 7.75 -10.00 -5.33
N GLY A 312 7.43 -10.89 -6.28
CA GLY A 312 8.33 -11.98 -6.69
C GLY A 312 9.61 -11.48 -7.35
N LEU A 313 9.55 -10.37 -8.09
CA LEU A 313 10.70 -9.77 -8.77
C LEU A 313 11.62 -8.97 -7.83
N THR A 314 11.10 -8.51 -6.69
CA THR A 314 11.79 -7.53 -5.83
C THR A 314 13.10 -8.07 -5.26
N LEU A 315 13.06 -9.27 -4.68
CA LEU A 315 14.24 -9.91 -4.08
C LEU A 315 15.34 -10.18 -5.14
N PRO A 316 15.07 -10.86 -6.27
CA PRO A 316 16.11 -11.13 -7.27
C PRO A 316 16.61 -9.86 -7.98
N ALA A 317 15.75 -8.87 -8.23
CA ALA A 317 16.17 -7.65 -8.91
C ALA A 317 17.07 -6.77 -8.03
N ALA A 318 16.70 -6.56 -6.76
CA ALA A 318 17.55 -5.86 -5.81
C ALA A 318 18.88 -6.61 -5.59
N GLY A 319 18.82 -7.94 -5.48
CA GLY A 319 20.00 -8.78 -5.34
C GLY A 319 20.92 -8.76 -6.55
N GLY A 320 20.38 -8.72 -7.77
CA GLY A 320 21.19 -8.58 -8.99
C GLY A 320 21.94 -7.25 -9.07
N ILE A 321 21.28 -6.15 -8.71
CA ILE A 321 21.93 -4.82 -8.66
C ILE A 321 23.02 -4.80 -7.58
N ALA A 322 22.72 -5.38 -6.42
CA ALA A 322 23.66 -5.46 -5.32
C ALA A 322 24.86 -6.36 -5.62
N ALA A 323 24.65 -7.51 -6.27
CA ALA A 323 25.71 -8.41 -6.71
C ALA A 323 26.68 -7.70 -7.67
N ALA A 324 26.14 -7.00 -8.68
CA ALA A 324 26.97 -6.21 -9.61
C ALA A 324 27.73 -5.09 -8.90
N SER A 325 27.10 -4.44 -7.92
CA SER A 325 27.73 -3.40 -7.11
C SER A 325 28.85 -3.97 -6.22
N ALA A 326 28.64 -5.16 -5.64
CA ALA A 326 29.61 -5.84 -4.78
C ALA A 326 30.86 -6.25 -5.58
N LEU A 327 30.68 -6.89 -6.74
CA LEU A 327 31.80 -7.27 -7.62
C LEU A 327 32.64 -6.06 -8.09
N LEU A 328 32.01 -4.89 -8.22
CA LEU A 328 32.72 -3.66 -8.53
C LEU A 328 33.45 -3.10 -7.30
N ALA A 329 32.79 -3.11 -6.13
CA ALA A 329 33.36 -2.64 -4.87
C ALA A 329 34.58 -3.47 -4.44
N GLU A 330 34.63 -4.76 -4.77
CA GLU A 330 35.78 -5.65 -4.50
C GLU A 330 37.07 -5.24 -5.22
N GLN A 331 37.00 -4.38 -6.24
CA GLN A 331 38.19 -3.88 -6.93
C GLN A 331 38.96 -2.80 -6.14
N GLY A 332 38.53 -2.53 -4.89
CA GLY A 332 39.14 -1.57 -3.97
C GLY A 332 38.46 -0.21 -3.96
N ASP A 333 39.13 0.80 -3.42
CA ASP A 333 38.56 2.13 -3.13
C ASP A 333 37.95 2.81 -4.36
N TRP A 334 38.56 2.63 -5.54
CA TRP A 334 38.04 3.18 -6.78
C TRP A 334 36.71 2.51 -7.18
N GLY A 335 36.57 1.22 -6.90
CA GLY A 335 35.36 0.44 -7.14
C GLY A 335 34.21 0.93 -6.27
N VAL A 336 34.45 1.05 -4.95
CA VAL A 336 33.50 1.62 -3.98
C VAL A 336 33.08 3.03 -4.38
N THR A 337 34.03 3.88 -4.75
CA THR A 337 33.75 5.25 -5.21
C THR A 337 32.90 5.26 -6.47
N THR A 338 33.18 4.36 -7.42
CA THR A 338 32.40 4.23 -8.65
C THR A 338 30.96 3.80 -8.35
N VAL A 339 30.76 2.81 -7.47
CA VAL A 339 29.42 2.41 -7.02
C VAL A 339 28.68 3.59 -6.39
N ALA A 340 29.33 4.36 -5.52
CA ALA A 340 28.72 5.54 -4.89
C ALA A 340 28.30 6.60 -5.92
N VAL A 341 29.17 6.92 -6.87
CA VAL A 341 28.88 7.91 -7.93
C VAL A 341 27.74 7.42 -8.83
N LEU A 342 27.74 6.16 -9.24
CA LEU A 342 26.67 5.58 -10.05
C LEU A 342 25.34 5.56 -9.30
N ALA A 343 25.35 5.21 -8.01
CA ALA A 343 24.17 5.20 -7.17
C ALA A 343 23.55 6.61 -7.06
N VAL A 344 24.37 7.62 -6.75
CA VAL A 344 23.92 9.02 -6.68
C VAL A 344 23.39 9.51 -8.03
N GLY A 345 24.10 9.20 -9.13
CA GLY A 345 23.68 9.55 -10.48
C GLY A 345 22.34 8.91 -10.87
N LEU A 346 22.14 7.63 -10.55
CA LEU A 346 20.90 6.92 -10.84
C LEU A 346 19.74 7.41 -9.98
N CYS A 347 19.96 7.63 -8.67
CA CYS A 347 18.98 8.29 -7.79
C CYS A 347 18.57 9.66 -8.35
N GLY A 348 19.53 10.47 -8.80
CA GLY A 348 19.30 11.76 -9.43
C GLY A 348 18.49 11.65 -10.73
N ALA A 349 18.82 10.69 -11.59
CA ALA A 349 18.10 10.43 -12.83
C ALA A 349 16.64 10.00 -12.58
N ILE A 350 16.41 9.10 -11.61
CA ILE A 350 15.08 8.67 -11.19
C ILE A 350 14.28 9.88 -10.66
N TRP A 351 14.90 10.70 -9.81
CA TRP A 351 14.28 11.90 -9.27
C TRP A 351 13.91 12.91 -10.38
N LEU A 352 14.84 13.21 -11.30
CA LEU A 352 14.57 14.08 -12.45
C LEU A 352 13.43 13.55 -13.32
N ARG A 353 13.38 12.24 -13.55
CA ARG A 353 12.29 11.61 -14.31
C ARG A 353 10.96 11.71 -13.57
N SER A 354 10.95 11.58 -12.24
CA SER A 354 9.75 11.71 -11.42
C SER A 354 9.10 13.10 -11.52
N ARG A 355 9.92 14.15 -11.74
CA ARG A 355 9.45 15.54 -11.88
C ARG A 355 8.66 15.81 -13.17
N ARG A 356 8.73 14.93 -14.17
CA ARG A 356 7.98 15.09 -15.43
C ARG A 356 6.48 14.83 -15.29
N ALA A 357 6.07 14.06 -14.28
CA ALA A 357 4.68 13.75 -13.97
C ALA A 357 4.48 13.85 -12.44
N PRO A 358 4.41 15.06 -11.87
CA PRO A 358 4.37 15.23 -10.42
C PRO A 358 3.06 14.69 -9.84
N VAL A 359 3.20 13.87 -8.79
CA VAL A 359 2.08 13.39 -7.97
C VAL A 359 2.34 13.87 -6.55
N ASP A 360 1.38 14.57 -5.97
CA ASP A 360 1.47 15.17 -4.64
C ASP A 360 0.14 15.09 -3.88
N HIS A 361 0.13 15.62 -2.66
CA HIS A 361 -1.03 15.64 -1.77
C HIS A 361 -2.30 16.30 -2.36
N THR A 362 -2.19 17.14 -3.39
CA THR A 362 -3.33 17.82 -4.02
C THR A 362 -4.01 16.95 -5.07
N ASN A 363 -3.23 16.14 -5.81
CA ASN A 363 -3.74 15.31 -6.92
C ASN A 363 -3.70 13.80 -6.63
N VAL A 364 -3.32 13.37 -5.42
CA VAL A 364 -3.18 11.94 -5.07
C VAL A 364 -4.49 11.15 -5.22
N ASN A 365 -5.64 11.82 -5.10
CA ASN A 365 -6.97 11.19 -5.19
C ASN A 365 -7.56 11.23 -6.62
N GLU A 366 -6.90 11.90 -7.57
CA GLU A 366 -7.31 11.94 -8.96
C GLU A 366 -6.93 10.61 -9.62
N VAL A 367 -7.91 9.90 -10.16
CA VAL A 367 -7.70 8.69 -10.96
C VAL A 367 -7.54 9.16 -12.40
N GLU A 368 -6.34 9.01 -12.95
CA GLU A 368 -6.08 9.25 -14.37
C GLU A 368 -7.05 8.37 -15.17
N PRO A 369 -7.86 8.92 -16.10
CA PRO A 369 -8.73 8.10 -16.93
C PRO A 369 -7.82 7.11 -17.65
N ALA A 370 -8.14 5.81 -17.54
CA ALA A 370 -7.37 4.76 -18.19
C ALA A 370 -7.13 5.17 -19.65
N THR A 371 -5.87 5.26 -20.05
CA THR A 371 -5.52 5.34 -21.47
C THR A 371 -6.28 4.20 -22.14
N PRO A 372 -7.07 4.44 -23.20
CA PRO A 372 -7.74 3.36 -23.88
C PRO A 372 -6.67 2.34 -24.27
N GLU A 373 -6.73 1.18 -23.63
CA GLU A 373 -6.01 0.00 -24.07
C GLU A 373 -6.26 -0.10 -25.57
N ALA A 374 -5.17 -0.16 -26.34
CA ALA A 374 -5.18 -0.05 -27.79
C ALA A 374 -6.44 -0.69 -28.35
N ALA A 375 -7.40 0.16 -28.75
CA ALA A 375 -8.59 -0.28 -29.42
C ALA A 375 -8.09 -1.21 -30.52
N GLY A 376 -8.55 -2.46 -30.48
CA GLY A 376 -8.26 -3.42 -31.53
C GLY A 376 -8.41 -2.72 -32.86
N ILE A 377 -7.46 -2.99 -33.77
CA ILE A 377 -7.43 -2.53 -35.15
C ILE A 377 -8.88 -2.29 -35.60
N PRO A 378 -9.29 -1.05 -35.96
CA PRO A 378 -10.65 -0.81 -36.36
C PRO A 378 -10.98 -1.78 -37.49
N GLY A 379 -11.90 -2.70 -37.22
CA GLY A 379 -12.56 -3.43 -38.29
C GLY A 379 -13.13 -2.40 -39.28
N PRO A 380 -13.16 -2.70 -40.59
CA PRO A 380 -13.61 -1.74 -41.58
C PRO A 380 -14.96 -1.15 -41.16
N ALA A 381 -15.04 0.18 -41.20
CA ALA A 381 -16.18 0.95 -40.73
C ALA A 381 -17.49 0.34 -41.25
N ALA A 382 -18.38 -0.03 -40.35
CA ALA A 382 -19.75 -0.34 -40.70
C ALA A 382 -20.36 0.91 -41.33
N GLU A 383 -20.92 0.76 -42.53
CA GLU A 383 -21.64 1.83 -43.23
C GLU A 383 -22.74 2.40 -42.32
N PRO A 384 -22.97 3.71 -42.35
CA PRO A 384 -24.01 4.32 -41.53
C PRO A 384 -25.38 3.82 -41.98
N THR A 385 -26.10 3.21 -41.04
CA THR A 385 -27.51 2.86 -41.18
C THR A 385 -28.31 4.15 -41.44
N PRO A 386 -29.17 4.22 -42.48
CA PRO A 386 -29.97 5.41 -42.73
C PRO A 386 -30.95 5.66 -41.59
N GLU A 387 -31.13 6.93 -41.20
CA GLU A 387 -32.18 7.36 -40.27
C GLU A 387 -33.57 6.93 -40.77
N PRO A 388 -34.52 6.59 -39.88
CA PRO A 388 -35.87 6.24 -40.27
C PRO A 388 -36.60 7.49 -40.77
N GLY A 389 -36.55 7.70 -42.09
CA GLY A 389 -37.36 8.67 -42.81
C GLY A 389 -38.81 8.20 -42.93
N LEU A 390 -39.70 9.18 -42.84
CA LEU A 390 -41.14 9.13 -43.14
C LEU A 390 -41.53 8.12 -44.23
N GLU A 391 -42.48 7.23 -43.91
CA GLU A 391 -43.13 6.35 -44.87
C GLU A 391 -43.75 7.17 -46.02
N PRO A 392 -43.44 6.85 -47.29
CA PRO A 392 -44.25 7.29 -48.42
C PRO A 392 -45.52 6.44 -48.52
N ALA A 393 -46.63 7.07 -48.90
CA ALA A 393 -47.94 6.43 -49.08
C ALA A 393 -47.91 5.27 -50.10
N PRO A 394 -48.77 4.24 -49.94
CA PRO A 394 -48.74 3.05 -50.78
C PRO A 394 -49.31 3.30 -52.19
N GLU A 395 -48.60 2.84 -53.23
CA GLU A 395 -49.16 2.69 -54.57
C GLU A 395 -50.05 1.43 -54.66
N PRO A 396 -51.17 1.47 -55.40
CA PRO A 396 -52.10 0.36 -55.48
C PRO A 396 -51.64 -0.70 -56.50
N GLY A 397 -51.67 -1.97 -56.12
CA GLY A 397 -51.70 -3.06 -57.11
C GLY A 397 -50.71 -4.22 -56.97
N ARG A 398 -50.30 -4.61 -55.76
CA ARG A 398 -49.60 -5.89 -55.57
C ARG A 398 -49.99 -6.58 -54.28
N GLU A 399 -50.70 -7.70 -54.40
CA GLU A 399 -50.91 -8.64 -53.29
C GLU A 399 -49.57 -9.31 -52.94
N PRO A 400 -49.23 -9.47 -51.65
CA PRO A 400 -48.01 -10.16 -51.26
C PRO A 400 -48.23 -11.68 -51.12
N GLU A 401 -47.48 -12.45 -51.90
CA GLU A 401 -47.26 -13.89 -51.68
C GLU A 401 -46.47 -14.11 -50.38
N LEU A 402 -46.96 -15.02 -49.53
CA LEU A 402 -46.27 -15.53 -48.34
C LEU A 402 -45.31 -16.67 -48.72
N PRO A 403 -44.04 -16.65 -48.28
CA PRO A 403 -43.26 -17.87 -48.15
C PRO A 403 -43.34 -18.44 -46.74
N ALA A 404 -43.42 -19.76 -46.73
CA ALA A 404 -43.66 -20.61 -45.59
C ALA A 404 -42.44 -20.78 -44.67
N GLY A 405 -42.74 -20.85 -43.37
CA GLY A 405 -42.11 -21.78 -42.44
C GLY A 405 -40.83 -21.31 -41.74
N VAL A 406 -40.97 -20.79 -40.52
CA VAL A 406 -40.20 -21.27 -39.35
C VAL A 406 -41.08 -21.16 -38.10
N VAL A 407 -41.02 -22.21 -37.30
CA VAL A 407 -41.87 -22.58 -36.18
C VAL A 407 -41.68 -21.72 -34.93
N THR A 408 -42.82 -21.37 -34.33
CA THR A 408 -43.06 -20.70 -33.06
C THR A 408 -42.41 -21.37 -31.85
N THR A 409 -41.85 -20.59 -30.92
CA THR A 409 -41.83 -20.96 -29.51
C THR A 409 -42.14 -19.72 -28.67
N ALA A 410 -43.29 -19.77 -27.99
CA ALA A 410 -43.86 -18.66 -27.25
C ALA A 410 -43.22 -18.50 -25.87
N ILE A 411 -42.93 -17.26 -25.47
CA ILE A 411 -42.82 -16.86 -24.06
C ILE A 411 -43.91 -15.81 -23.81
N GLN A 412 -44.84 -16.15 -22.92
CA GLN A 412 -45.92 -15.27 -22.45
C GLN A 412 -45.34 -14.05 -21.73
N ALA A 413 -45.71 -12.85 -22.20
CA ALA A 413 -45.53 -11.61 -21.46
C ALA A 413 -46.64 -11.48 -20.40
N VAL A 414 -46.25 -11.33 -19.13
CA VAL A 414 -47.14 -11.00 -18.01
C VAL A 414 -47.45 -9.50 -18.09
N SER A 415 -48.74 -9.14 -18.10
CA SER A 415 -49.19 -7.74 -18.07
C SER A 415 -49.16 -7.17 -16.64
N PRO A 416 -48.85 -5.88 -16.44
CA PRO A 416 -48.90 -5.24 -15.12
C PRO A 416 -50.34 -4.94 -14.68
N PRO A 417 -50.61 -4.88 -13.35
CA PRO A 417 -51.96 -4.68 -12.82
C PRO A 417 -52.45 -3.22 -12.91
N PRO A 418 -53.78 -2.98 -12.96
CA PRO A 418 -54.37 -1.64 -13.06
C PRO A 418 -54.39 -0.87 -11.72
N PRO A 419 -54.49 0.48 -11.76
CA PRO A 419 -54.49 1.31 -10.56
C PRO A 419 -55.82 1.25 -9.77
N PRO A 420 -55.82 1.46 -8.44
CA PRO A 420 -57.01 1.35 -7.61
C PRO A 420 -57.98 2.53 -7.78
N ALA A 421 -59.27 2.19 -7.80
CA ALA A 421 -60.40 3.10 -7.90
C ALA A 421 -60.63 3.92 -6.61
N GLY A 422 -61.06 5.17 -6.79
CA GLY A 422 -61.30 6.14 -5.73
C GLY A 422 -62.48 5.81 -4.81
N VAL A 423 -62.37 6.26 -3.55
CA VAL A 423 -63.46 6.35 -2.58
C VAL A 423 -63.70 7.84 -2.30
N GLY A 424 -64.98 8.23 -2.39
CA GLY A 424 -65.46 9.60 -2.48
C GLY A 424 -65.21 10.48 -1.26
N VAL A 425 -65.06 11.77 -1.55
CA VAL A 425 -65.05 12.88 -0.61
C VAL A 425 -66.44 13.53 -0.64
N ALA A 426 -67.10 13.61 0.52
CA ALA A 426 -68.22 14.49 0.74
C ALA A 426 -67.71 15.82 1.32
N SER A 427 -68.07 16.90 0.64
CA SER A 427 -68.02 18.33 1.01
C SER A 427 -68.85 18.62 2.28
N THR A 428 -68.64 19.67 3.09
CA THR A 428 -68.63 21.13 2.81
C THR A 428 -68.18 21.91 4.07
N GLU A 429 -67.57 23.08 3.83
CA GLU A 429 -67.64 24.39 4.55
C GLU A 429 -67.28 24.45 6.07
N GLU A 430 -66.54 25.41 6.64
CA GLU A 430 -66.45 26.86 6.43
C GLU A 430 -65.03 27.39 6.79
N THR A 431 -64.66 28.51 6.17
CA THR A 431 -63.64 29.50 6.63
C THR A 431 -64.42 30.73 7.19
N PRO A 432 -63.84 31.83 7.73
CA PRO A 432 -62.42 32.20 7.95
C PRO A 432 -62.16 32.95 9.30
N THR A 433 -60.94 33.47 9.45
CA THR A 433 -60.53 34.82 9.97
C THR A 433 -59.32 34.72 10.91
N ALA A 434 -58.18 35.32 10.52
CA ALA A 434 -57.64 36.59 11.07
C ALA A 434 -56.88 36.35 12.38
N ASP A 435 -55.79 37.01 12.74
CA ASP A 435 -54.87 37.97 12.14
C ASP A 435 -53.70 38.04 13.17
N ASN A 436 -52.54 38.44 12.68
CA ASN A 436 -51.54 39.25 13.38
C ASN A 436 -50.62 38.72 14.50
N THR A 437 -49.39 39.27 14.38
CA THR A 437 -48.43 39.67 15.42
C THR A 437 -47.68 38.58 16.19
N ALA A 438 -46.38 38.41 15.97
CA ALA A 438 -45.26 39.23 16.48
C ALA A 438 -45.07 39.09 18.01
N GLY A 439 -43.91 38.56 18.42
CA GLY A 439 -43.48 38.65 19.81
C GLY A 439 -42.53 37.54 20.27
N ARG A 440 -41.24 37.67 19.93
CA ARG A 440 -40.18 37.25 20.87
C ARG A 440 -40.20 38.21 22.07
N PRO A 441 -39.91 37.74 23.29
CA PRO A 441 -38.54 37.96 23.77
C PRO A 441 -37.96 36.80 24.58
N ALA A 442 -36.65 36.92 24.79
CA ALA A 442 -35.82 36.09 25.63
C ALA A 442 -36.17 36.21 27.12
N SER A 443 -35.92 35.14 27.87
CA SER A 443 -35.54 35.24 29.28
C SER A 443 -34.63 34.06 29.65
N ALA A 444 -33.43 34.41 30.09
CA ALA A 444 -32.58 33.56 30.90
C ALA A 444 -33.19 33.44 32.31
N SER A 445 -33.15 32.26 32.92
CA SER A 445 -32.77 32.12 34.33
C SER A 445 -32.45 30.67 34.68
N SER A 446 -31.38 30.55 35.43
CA SER A 446 -30.88 29.46 36.27
C SER A 446 -31.91 28.74 37.16
N LEU A 447 -31.41 27.66 37.79
CA LEU A 447 -31.93 26.78 38.86
C LEU A 447 -32.36 25.42 38.28
N SER A 448 -31.86 24.25 38.71
CA SER A 448 -31.23 23.84 39.98
C SER A 448 -30.35 22.62 39.73
#